data_AF-F0RXY0-F1
#
_entry.id   AF-F0RXY0-F1
#
_cell.length_a   1.000
_cell.length_b   1.000
_cell.length_c   1.000
_cell.angle_alpha   90.00
_cell.angle_beta   90.00
_cell.angle_gamma   90.00
#
_symmetry.space_group_name_H-M   'P 1'
#
loop_
_entity.id
_entity.type
_entity.pdbx_description
1 polymer ?
#
loop_
_entity_poly.entity_id
_entity_poly.type
_entity_poly.pdbx_seq_one_letter_code
_entity_poly.pdbx_strand_id
1 'polypeptide(L)'
;MIRYTPHDAMQLSTEHTVVTTPFLLDMLDSALIENIQRGNIEAAYGVLDLSINLAQTLEGNTLTEAEGRRILLKVKKAMDRGNIAGAKQHMVEFALR
;
A
#
# COMPACT_ATOMS: atom_id res chain seq x y z
N MET A 1 -59.09 -14.98 -5.91
CA MET A 1 -57.77 -14.97 -6.58
C MET A 1 -56.93 -13.88 -5.95
N ILE A 2 -55.96 -14.26 -5.12
CA ILE A 2 -55.06 -13.31 -4.44
C ILE A 2 -53.76 -13.32 -5.25
N ARG A 3 -53.44 -12.17 -5.87
CA ARG A 3 -52.19 -11.99 -6.63
C ARG A 3 -51.06 -11.81 -5.63
N TYR A 4 -50.20 -12.81 -5.50
CA TYR A 4 -48.97 -12.71 -4.73
C TYR A 4 -47.96 -11.89 -5.55
N THR A 5 -47.65 -10.67 -5.11
CA THR A 5 -46.53 -9.89 -5.64
C THR A 5 -45.24 -10.40 -4.97
N PRO A 6 -44.28 -10.94 -5.72
CA PRO A 6 -43.02 -11.35 -5.14
C PRO A 6 -42.29 -10.09 -4.64
N HIS A 7 -42.01 -10.07 -3.33
CA HIS A 7 -40.98 -9.20 -2.76
C HIS A 7 -39.64 -9.68 -3.32
N ASP A 8 -39.29 -9.29 -4.54
CA ASP A 8 -38.06 -9.73 -5.20
C ASP A 8 -37.38 -8.55 -5.87
N ALA A 9 -36.73 -7.78 -5.01
CA ALA A 9 -35.30 -7.57 -5.11
C ALA A 9 -34.93 -6.93 -3.78
N MET A 10 -34.56 -7.78 -2.81
CA MET A 10 -33.66 -7.35 -1.76
C MET A 10 -32.43 -6.84 -2.52
N GLN A 11 -32.41 -5.53 -2.76
CA GLN A 11 -31.27 -4.80 -3.27
C GLN A 11 -30.18 -5.13 -2.25
N LEU A 12 -29.34 -6.10 -2.60
CA LEU A 12 -28.05 -6.29 -1.99
C LEU A 12 -27.38 -4.95 -2.27
N SER A 13 -27.49 -4.04 -1.30
CA SER A 13 -26.61 -2.92 -1.12
C SER A 13 -25.24 -3.54 -1.21
N THR A 14 -24.69 -3.55 -2.42
CA THR A 14 -23.32 -3.94 -2.63
C THR A 14 -22.64 -2.82 -1.91
N GLU A 15 -22.23 -3.09 -0.67
CA GLU A 15 -21.43 -2.20 0.12
C GLU A 15 -20.15 -2.02 -0.69
N HIS A 16 -20.19 -1.10 -1.66
CA HIS A 16 -19.04 -0.57 -2.33
C HIS A 16 -18.31 0.13 -1.20
N THR A 17 -17.43 -0.62 -0.53
CA THR A 17 -16.37 -0.02 0.25
C THR A 17 -15.64 0.84 -0.77
N VAL A 18 -15.94 2.14 -0.78
CA VAL A 18 -15.17 3.10 -1.55
C VAL A 18 -13.81 3.06 -0.90
N VAL A 19 -12.96 2.20 -1.43
CA VAL A 19 -11.58 2.05 -1.02
C VAL A 19 -10.91 3.36 -1.40
N THR A 20 -10.92 4.29 -0.46
CA THR A 20 -10.31 5.58 -0.65
C THR A 20 -8.80 5.35 -0.72
N THR A 21 -8.14 6.05 -1.62
CA THR A 21 -6.68 6.06 -1.77
C THR A 21 -5.89 6.17 -0.44
N PRO A 22 -6.33 6.92 0.59
CA PRO A 22 -5.68 6.90 1.91
C PRO A 22 -5.82 5.56 2.68
N PHE A 23 -6.94 4.84 2.56
CA PHE A 23 -7.09 3.53 3.21
C PHE A 23 -6.15 2.49 2.59
N LEU A 24 -5.95 2.55 1.28
CA LEU A 24 -4.99 1.68 0.60
C LEU A 24 -3.55 1.96 1.06
N LEU A 25 -3.17 3.22 1.26
CA LEU A 25 -1.84 3.55 1.78
C LEU A 25 -1.62 2.94 3.17
N ASP A 26 -2.59 3.07 4.08
CA ASP A 26 -2.51 2.49 5.43
C ASP A 26 -2.39 0.95 5.40
N MET A 27 -3.15 0.31 4.51
CA MET A 27 -3.07 -1.14 4.31
C MET A 27 -1.70 -1.55 3.73
N LEU A 28 -1.14 -0.76 2.81
CA LEU A 28 0.20 -1.01 2.26
C LEU A 28 1.30 -0.76 3.30
N ASP A 29 1.18 0.24 4.17
CA ASP A 29 2.11 0.46 5.28
C ASP A 29 2.11 -0.72 6.26
N SER A 30 0.93 -1.22 6.61
CA SER A 30 0.79 -2.43 7.42
C SER A 30 1.44 -3.65 6.75
N ALA A 31 1.21 -3.84 5.45
CA ALA A 31 1.81 -4.93 4.68
C ALA A 31 3.33 -4.77 4.54
N LEU A 32 3.84 -3.55 4.41
CA LEU A 32 5.27 -3.25 4.33
C LEU A 32 5.97 -3.66 5.64
N ILE A 33 5.41 -3.24 6.78
CA ILE A 33 5.90 -3.59 8.10
C ILE A 33 5.86 -5.11 8.32
N GLU A 34 4.77 -5.78 7.94
CA GLU A 34 4.65 -7.23 8.08
C GLU A 34 5.73 -7.97 7.26
N ASN A 35 5.94 -7.59 5.99
CA ASN A 35 6.95 -8.21 5.14
C ASN A 35 8.37 -7.99 5.67
N ILE A 36 8.66 -6.83 6.25
CA ILE A 36 9.94 -6.53 6.91
C ILE A 36 10.17 -7.44 8.13
N GLN A 37 9.14 -7.66 8.95
CA GLN A 37 9.20 -8.52 10.12
C GLN A 37 9.38 -10.00 9.74
N ARG A 38 8.67 -10.46 8.71
CA ARG A 38 8.81 -11.82 8.17
C ARG A 38 10.14 -12.07 7.44
N GLY A 39 10.95 -11.02 7.24
CA GLY A 39 12.22 -11.11 6.52
C GLY A 39 12.06 -11.25 5.00
N ASN A 40 10.85 -11.05 4.48
CA ASN A 40 10.58 -11.08 3.05
C ASN A 40 10.84 -9.69 2.44
N ILE A 41 12.11 -9.39 2.22
CA ILE A 41 12.56 -8.05 1.79
C ILE A 41 12.15 -7.76 0.34
N GLU A 42 12.06 -8.79 -0.50
CA GLU A 42 11.59 -8.65 -1.88
C GLU A 42 10.10 -8.25 -1.93
N ALA A 43 9.25 -8.89 -1.12
CA ALA A 43 7.86 -8.49 -1.00
C ALA A 43 7.72 -7.10 -0.36
N ALA A 44 8.52 -6.79 0.67
CA ALA A 44 8.55 -5.45 1.26
C ALA A 44 8.92 -4.37 0.24
N TYR A 45 9.89 -4.66 -0.65
CA TYR A 45 10.26 -3.74 -1.72
C TYR A 45 9.12 -3.52 -2.73
N GLY A 46 8.41 -4.57 -3.10
CA GLY A 46 7.24 -4.47 -3.98
C GLY A 46 6.10 -3.65 -3.37
N VAL A 47 5.85 -3.82 -2.06
CA VAL A 47 4.84 -3.02 -1.34
C VAL A 47 5.27 -1.55 -1.26
N LEU A 48 6.55 -1.28 -0.98
CA LEU A 48 7.09 0.09 -0.95
C LEU A 48 6.94 0.79 -2.31
N ASP A 49 7.25 0.10 -3.40
CA ASP A 49 7.07 0.64 -4.76
C ASP A 49 5.60 0.99 -5.03
N LEU A 50 4.68 0.10 -4.64
CA LEU A 50 3.25 0.33 -4.79
C LEU A 50 2.76 1.50 -3.93
N SER A 51 3.20 1.62 -2.68
CA SER A 51 2.88 2.74 -1.78
C SER A 51 3.35 4.07 -2.37
N ILE A 52 4.56 4.11 -2.93
CA ILE A 52 5.13 5.32 -3.53
C ILE A 52 4.35 5.73 -4.78
N ASN A 53 4.01 4.78 -5.65
CA ASN A 53 3.20 5.05 -6.83
C ASN A 53 1.81 5.55 -6.44
N LEU A 54 1.17 4.91 -5.46
CA LEU A 54 -0.15 5.30 -4.99
C LEU A 54 -0.11 6.68 -4.33
N ALA A 55 0.89 6.96 -3.50
CA ALA A 55 1.13 8.26 -2.91
C ALA A 55 1.20 9.37 -3.97
N GLN A 56 1.94 9.16 -5.06
CA GLN A 56 2.06 10.15 -6.15
C GLN A 56 0.72 10.45 -6.86
N THR A 57 -0.23 9.50 -6.84
CA THR A 57 -1.55 9.68 -7.46
C THR A 57 -2.57 10.39 -6.57
N LEU A 58 -2.29 10.60 -5.27
CA LEU A 58 -3.18 11.38 -4.40
C LEU A 58 -3.01 12.89 -4.64
N GLU A 59 -4.10 13.55 -4.99
CA GLU A 59 -4.20 15.01 -4.91
C GLU A 59 -4.00 15.47 -3.45
N GLY A 60 -2.97 16.28 -3.21
CA GLY A 60 -2.59 16.76 -1.88
C GLY A 60 -1.34 16.11 -1.27
N ASN A 61 -0.62 15.27 -2.01
CA ASN A 61 0.55 14.60 -1.47
C ASN A 61 1.80 15.51 -1.38
N THR A 62 2.60 15.29 -0.34
CA THR A 62 3.89 15.95 -0.08
C THR A 62 5.08 15.18 -0.66
N LEU A 63 4.86 13.95 -1.14
CA LEU A 63 5.89 13.09 -1.74
C LEU A 63 6.01 13.34 -3.25
N THR A 64 7.14 13.91 -3.67
CA THR A 64 7.44 14.06 -5.11
C THR A 64 7.95 12.76 -5.71
N GLU A 65 7.75 12.58 -7.02
CA GLU A 65 8.24 11.43 -7.78
C GLU A 65 9.77 11.23 -7.64
N ALA A 66 10.51 12.34 -7.56
CA ALA A 66 11.95 12.32 -7.34
C ALA A 66 12.34 11.76 -5.96
N GLU A 67 11.58 12.09 -4.92
CA GLU A 67 11.82 11.60 -3.56
C GLU A 67 11.46 10.12 -3.43
N GLY A 68 10.32 9.69 -4.00
CA GLY A 68 9.95 8.27 -4.06
C GLY A 68 11.01 7.41 -4.75
N ARG A 69 11.48 7.84 -5.93
CA ARG A 69 12.55 7.13 -6.65
C ARG A 69 13.85 7.07 -5.86
N ARG A 70 14.22 8.14 -5.13
CA ARG A 70 15.41 8.14 -4.27
C ARG A 70 15.34 7.10 -3.16
N ILE A 71 14.18 6.95 -2.53
CA ILE A 71 13.96 5.97 -1.45
C ILE A 71 14.09 4.56 -2.00
N LEU A 72 13.43 4.26 -3.12
CA LEU A 72 13.56 2.95 -3.80
C LEU A 72 15.01 2.64 -4.18
N LEU A 73 15.76 3.63 -4.66
CA LEU A 73 17.16 3.46 -5.02
C LEU A 73 18.06 3.16 -3.81
N LYS A 74 17.81 3.83 -2.67
CA LYS A 74 18.54 3.57 -1.42
C LYS A 74 18.29 2.16 -0.91
N VAL A 75 17.02 1.73 -0.91
CA VAL A 75 16.65 0.37 -0.48
C VAL A 75 17.25 -0.67 -1.43
N LYS A 76 17.11 -0.48 -2.75
CA LYS A 76 17.70 -1.39 -3.75
C LYS A 76 19.21 -1.51 -3.61
N LYS A 77 19.91 -0.39 -3.38
CA LYS A 77 21.36 -0.39 -3.15
C LYS A 77 21.76 -1.06 -1.84
N ALA A 78 20.94 -0.95 -0.80
CA ALA A 78 21.17 -1.65 0.47
C ALA A 78 20.96 -3.17 0.32
N MET A 79 19.92 -3.59 -0.42
CA MET A 79 19.67 -5.00 -0.74
C MET A 79 20.80 -5.61 -1.58
N ASP A 80 21.24 -4.91 -2.64
CA ASP A 80 22.33 -5.34 -3.53
C ASP A 80 23.66 -5.55 -2.79
N ARG A 81 23.93 -4.73 -1.78
CA ARG A 81 25.12 -4.83 -0.91
C ARG A 81 25.00 -5.90 0.18
N GLY A 82 23.91 -6.65 0.23
CA GLY A 82 23.60 -7.59 1.32
C GLY A 82 23.31 -6.90 2.67
N ASN A 83 23.16 -5.57 2.69
CA ASN A 83 22.83 -4.81 3.88
C ASN A 83 21.31 -4.78 4.09
N ILE A 84 20.77 -5.93 4.50
CA ILE A 84 19.34 -6.10 4.76
C ILE A 84 18.86 -5.19 5.89
N ALA A 85 19.68 -4.94 6.91
CA ALA A 85 19.34 -4.04 8.00
C ALA A 85 19.14 -2.59 7.51
N GLY A 86 20.02 -2.10 6.64
CA GLY A 86 19.91 -0.78 6.02
C GLY A 86 18.70 -0.66 5.08
N ALA A 87 18.39 -1.74 4.33
CA ALA A 87 17.19 -1.78 3.49
C ALA A 87 15.91 -1.66 4.34
N LYS A 88 15.83 -2.42 5.43
CA LYS A 88 14.71 -2.36 6.39
C LYS A 88 14.57 -0.97 7.00
N GLN A 89 15.68 -0.37 7.44
CA GLN A 89 15.65 0.97 8.04
C GLN A 89 15.03 1.99 7.09
N HIS A 90 15.49 2.04 5.84
CA HIS A 90 14.96 2.96 4.84
C HIS A 90 13.49 2.71 4.48
N MET A 91 13.03 1.45 4.51
CA MET A 91 11.62 1.12 4.32
C MET A 91 10.76 1.60 5.52
N VAL A 92 11.23 1.41 6.74
CA VAL A 92 10.52 1.86 7.97
C VAL A 92 10.50 3.39 8.05
N GLU A 93 11.59 4.06 7.69
CA GLU A 93 11.64 5.53 7.66
C GLU A 93 10.62 6.14 6.68
N PHE A 94 10.30 5.43 5.59
CA PHE A 94 9.23 5.84 4.68
C PHE A 94 7.84 5.63 5.27
N ALA A 95 7.61 4.46 5.88
CA ALA A 95 6.31 4.11 6.45
C ALA A 95 5.88 5.00 7.64
N LEU A 96 6.85 5.57 8.34
CA LEU A 96 6.63 6.44 9.49
C LEU A 96 6.48 7.93 9.15
N ARG A 97 6.65 8.31 7.87
CA ARG A 97 6.68 9.71 7.41
C ARG A 97 5.31 10.15 6.91
#